data_AF-S7MFT7-F1
#
_entry.id   AF-S7MFT7-F1
#
_cell.length_a   1.000
_cell.length_b   1.000
_cell.length_c   1.000
_cell.angle_alpha   90.00
_cell.angle_beta   90.00
_cell.angle_gamma   90.00
#
_symmetry.space_group_name_H-M   'P 1'
#
loop_
_entity.id
_entity.type
_entity.pdbx_description
1 polymer ?
#
loop_
_entity_poly.entity_id
_entity_poly.type
_entity_poly.pdbx_seq_one_letter_code
_entity_poly.pdbx_strand_id
1 'polypeptide(L)'
;MENEKEHTLQRLRDREANLGQQSRELQSRILELEERCQGSAKKVLQDVAGGVASATTSKKMQEEATCSICLHLMAKPMSINCGHSYCRACRLRLLGLGSSSRSQLGTGTFSCPQCRAPFQRGSLRPNQQLGSLIAALRELEQELSRQEHGERLHLFCKDEGQLICWRCEHDPRHKGHATALVEDTAPATGKSPRKR
;
A
#
# COMPACT_ATOMS: atom_id res chain seq x y z
N MET A 1 53.72 -51.08 15.97
CA MET A 1 53.47 -50.23 14.77
C MET A 1 52.08 -50.46 14.16
N GLU A 2 51.59 -51.69 13.97
CA GLU A 2 50.25 -51.93 13.37
C GLU A 2 49.10 -51.51 14.31
N ASN A 3 49.21 -51.82 15.60
CA ASN A 3 48.18 -51.49 16.59
C ASN A 3 47.97 -49.96 16.79
N GLU A 4 49.03 -49.16 16.62
CA GLU A 4 48.96 -47.69 16.70
C GLU A 4 48.28 -47.06 15.48
N LYS A 5 48.47 -47.67 14.30
CA LYS A 5 47.79 -47.24 13.06
C LYS A 5 46.30 -47.54 13.15
N GLU A 6 45.93 -48.70 13.68
CA GLU A 6 44.53 -49.09 13.85
C GLU A 6 43.80 -48.20 14.87
N HIS A 7 44.45 -47.89 16.00
CA HIS A 7 43.95 -46.93 16.97
C HIS A 7 43.79 -45.51 16.39
N THR A 8 44.72 -45.08 15.53
CA THR A 8 44.64 -43.78 14.85
C THR A 8 43.48 -43.74 13.84
N LEU A 9 43.29 -44.81 13.07
CA LEU A 9 42.17 -44.94 12.13
C LEU A 9 40.82 -44.94 12.84
N GLN A 10 40.72 -45.57 14.01
CA GLN A 10 39.49 -45.55 14.80
C GLN A 10 39.15 -44.12 15.25
N ARG A 11 40.13 -43.38 15.78
CA ARG A 11 39.94 -41.98 16.20
C ARG A 11 39.52 -41.06 15.05
N LEU A 12 40.02 -41.30 13.84
CA LEU A 12 39.62 -40.55 12.66
C LEU A 12 38.18 -40.87 12.25
N ARG A 13 37.78 -42.14 12.26
CA ARG A 13 36.39 -42.56 12.02
C ARG A 13 35.42 -41.96 13.02
N ASP A 14 35.77 -41.97 14.31
CA ASP A 14 34.92 -41.38 15.36
C ASP A 14 34.77 -39.86 15.17
N ARG A 15 35.86 -39.19 14.76
CA ARG A 15 35.85 -37.75 14.48
C ARG A 15 35.06 -37.40 13.22
N GLU A 16 35.14 -38.23 12.19
CA GLU A 16 34.34 -38.11 10.96
C GLU A 16 32.85 -38.30 11.26
N ALA A 17 32.49 -39.32 12.04
CA ALA A 17 31.11 -39.55 12.48
C ALA A 17 30.57 -38.37 13.29
N ASN A 18 31.38 -37.82 14.19
CA ASN A 18 31.02 -36.65 15.00
C ASN A 18 30.83 -35.39 14.12
N LEU A 19 31.74 -35.11 13.19
CA LEU A 19 31.58 -34.02 12.24
C LEU A 19 30.33 -34.19 11.35
N GLY A 20 30.03 -35.43 10.93
CA GLY A 20 28.81 -35.74 10.19
C GLY A 20 27.53 -35.54 11.02
N GLN A 21 27.59 -35.75 12.34
CA GLN A 21 26.48 -35.44 13.24
C GLN A 21 26.33 -33.93 13.44
N GLN A 22 27.43 -33.21 13.65
CA GLN A 22 27.43 -31.74 13.78
C GLN A 22 26.94 -31.05 12.50
N SER A 23 27.31 -31.56 11.32
CA SER A 23 26.83 -31.04 10.04
C SER A 23 25.31 -31.18 9.90
N ARG A 24 24.75 -32.33 10.29
CA ARG A 24 23.29 -32.55 10.28
C ARG A 24 22.54 -31.66 11.26
N GLU A 25 23.08 -31.47 12.47
CA GLU A 25 22.52 -30.55 13.47
C GLU A 25 22.50 -29.10 12.95
N LEU A 26 23.60 -28.64 12.33
CA LEU A 26 23.67 -27.31 11.73
C LEU A 26 22.67 -27.15 10.58
N GLN A 27 22.52 -28.16 9.73
CA GLN A 27 21.54 -28.16 8.65
C GLN A 27 20.10 -28.03 9.19
N SER A 28 19.77 -28.76 10.26
CA SER A 28 18.45 -28.65 10.91
C SER A 28 18.19 -27.23 11.43
N ARG A 29 19.19 -26.63 12.08
CA ARG A 29 19.07 -25.26 12.61
C ARG A 29 18.96 -24.19 11.52
N ILE A 30 19.62 -24.39 10.39
CA ILE A 30 19.50 -23.49 9.23
C ILE A 30 18.06 -23.53 8.70
N LEU A 31 17.49 -24.72 8.51
CA LEU A 31 16.11 -24.88 8.04
C LEU A 31 15.10 -24.21 8.99
N GLU A 32 15.26 -24.39 10.31
CA GLU A 32 14.41 -23.71 11.30
C GLU A 32 14.54 -22.18 11.25
N LEU A 33 15.75 -21.66 11.05
CA LEU A 33 15.98 -20.22 10.91
C LEU A 33 15.38 -19.68 9.61
N GLU A 34 15.49 -20.42 8.51
CA GLU A 34 14.85 -20.07 7.24
C GLU A 34 13.34 -20.03 7.39
N GLU A 35 12.72 -21.02 8.03
CA GLU A 35 11.27 -21.05 8.29
C GLU A 35 10.83 -19.88 9.18
N ARG A 36 11.57 -19.57 10.25
CA ARG A 36 11.29 -18.43 11.14
C ARG A 36 11.46 -17.09 10.43
N CYS A 37 12.47 -16.94 9.57
CA CYS A 37 12.68 -15.74 8.76
C CYS A 37 11.57 -15.58 7.72
N GLN A 38 11.18 -16.66 7.03
CA GLN A 38 10.08 -16.65 6.06
C GLN A 38 8.73 -16.35 6.74
N GLY A 39 8.46 -16.92 7.92
CA GLY A 39 7.25 -16.64 8.70
C GLY A 39 7.16 -15.20 9.17
N SER A 40 8.29 -14.61 9.59
CA SER A 40 8.37 -13.21 10.03
C SER A 40 8.15 -12.25 8.86
N ALA A 41 8.78 -12.51 7.71
CA ALA A 41 8.59 -11.72 6.50
C ALA A 41 7.14 -11.82 5.97
N LYS A 42 6.56 -13.02 5.97
CA LYS A 42 5.17 -13.26 5.54
C LYS A 42 4.16 -12.52 6.43
N LYS A 43 4.40 -12.47 7.75
CA LYS A 43 3.55 -11.72 8.69
C LYS A 43 3.63 -10.22 8.45
N VAL A 44 4.83 -9.66 8.29
CA VAL A 44 5.01 -8.24 7.98
C VAL A 44 4.33 -7.87 6.65
N LEU A 45 4.44 -8.72 5.63
CA LEU A 45 3.78 -8.51 4.35
C LEU A 45 2.25 -8.64 4.45
N GLN A 46 1.72 -9.55 5.27
CA GLN A 46 0.29 -9.69 5.52
C GLN A 46 -0.29 -8.48 6.28
N ASP A 47 0.42 -7.95 7.26
CA ASP A 47 -0.02 -6.76 8.02
C ASP A 47 -0.04 -5.51 7.13
N VAL A 48 0.98 -5.35 6.27
CA VAL A 48 1.01 -4.27 5.27
C VAL A 48 -0.11 -4.48 4.23
N ALA A 49 -0.26 -5.70 3.69
CA ALA A 49 -1.28 -6.03 2.71
C ALA A 49 -2.70 -5.86 3.26
N GLY A 50 -2.99 -6.26 4.50
CA GLY A 50 -4.28 -6.02 5.16
C GLY A 50 -4.55 -4.53 5.39
N GLY A 51 -3.50 -3.75 5.68
CA GLY A 51 -3.56 -2.30 5.78
C GLY A 51 -3.84 -1.61 4.44
N VAL A 52 -3.16 -2.00 3.35
CA VAL A 52 -3.34 -1.42 2.01
C VAL A 52 -4.54 -1.99 1.23
N ALA A 53 -5.01 -3.19 1.55
CA ALA A 53 -6.20 -3.81 0.94
C ALA A 53 -7.51 -3.33 1.58
N SER A 54 -7.46 -2.68 2.74
CA SER A 54 -8.66 -2.03 3.29
C SER A 54 -9.00 -0.80 2.46
N ALA A 55 -10.15 -0.85 1.75
CA ALA A 55 -10.72 0.28 1.02
C ALA A 55 -10.79 1.56 1.87
N THR A 56 -10.86 1.42 3.21
CA THR A 56 -10.87 2.53 4.15
C THR A 56 -9.52 3.25 4.27
N THR A 57 -8.39 2.53 4.21
CA THR A 57 -7.04 3.12 4.27
C THR A 57 -6.73 3.84 2.97
N SER A 58 -7.01 3.22 1.82
CA SER A 58 -6.83 3.85 0.51
C SER A 58 -7.63 5.15 0.39
N LYS A 59 -8.89 5.14 0.84
CA LYS A 59 -9.74 6.35 0.85
C LYS A 59 -9.16 7.45 1.75
N LYS A 60 -8.68 7.13 2.96
CA LYS A 60 -8.02 8.11 3.84
C LYS A 60 -6.77 8.69 3.18
N MET A 61 -5.96 7.85 2.52
CA MET A 61 -4.77 8.32 1.80
C MET A 61 -5.13 9.24 0.62
N GLN A 62 -6.21 8.94 -0.10
CA GLN A 62 -6.74 9.81 -1.16
C GLN A 62 -7.22 11.15 -0.63
N GLU A 63 -7.94 11.16 0.51
CA GLU A 63 -8.42 12.39 1.15
C GLU A 63 -7.24 13.30 1.53
N GLU A 64 -6.19 12.75 2.13
CA GLU A 64 -4.95 13.49 2.45
C GLU A 64 -4.18 13.96 1.20
N ALA A 65 -4.26 13.20 0.11
CA ALA A 65 -3.65 13.53 -1.17
C ALA A 65 -4.50 14.48 -2.04
N THR A 66 -5.68 14.88 -1.57
CA THR A 66 -6.61 15.72 -2.33
C THR A 66 -6.30 17.20 -2.14
N CYS A 67 -6.28 17.95 -3.24
CA CYS A 67 -6.08 19.38 -3.19
C CYS A 67 -7.31 20.06 -2.57
N SER A 68 -7.13 20.77 -1.47
CA SER A 68 -8.22 21.52 -0.81
C SER A 68 -8.83 22.67 -1.64
N ILE A 69 -8.22 23.02 -2.78
CA ILE A 69 -8.70 24.09 -3.67
C ILE A 69 -9.59 23.53 -4.79
N CYS A 70 -9.14 22.49 -5.51
CA CYS A 70 -9.92 21.91 -6.59
C CYS A 70 -10.63 20.62 -6.23
N LEU A 71 -10.40 20.06 -5.04
CA LEU A 71 -10.98 18.81 -4.54
C LEU A 71 -10.67 17.58 -5.41
N HIS A 72 -9.53 17.61 -6.11
CA HIS A 72 -9.01 16.47 -6.87
C HIS A 72 -7.66 16.04 -6.31
N LEU A 73 -7.31 14.76 -6.49
CA LEU A 73 -5.97 14.22 -6.22
C LEU A 73 -4.90 15.11 -6.86
N MET A 74 -3.90 15.51 -6.07
CA MET A 74 -2.96 16.56 -6.47
C MET A 74 -2.11 16.19 -7.68
N ALA A 75 -2.33 16.90 -8.80
CA ALA A 75 -1.47 16.81 -9.96
C ALA A 75 -0.25 17.74 -9.79
N LYS A 76 0.96 17.15 -9.79
CA LYS A 76 2.24 17.86 -9.58
C LYS A 76 2.20 18.72 -8.30
N PRO A 77 2.11 18.09 -7.12
CA PRO A 77 1.93 18.79 -5.85
C PRO A 77 3.11 19.74 -5.57
N MET A 78 2.77 20.92 -5.07
CA MET A 78 3.70 21.96 -4.65
C MET A 78 3.47 22.26 -3.18
N SER A 79 4.50 22.15 -2.35
CA SER A 79 4.46 22.51 -0.93
C SER A 79 4.82 23.97 -0.69
N ILE A 80 4.21 24.56 0.33
CA ILE A 80 4.59 25.85 0.92
C ILE A 80 5.28 25.63 2.27
N ASN A 81 5.91 26.68 2.82
CA ASN A 81 6.65 26.64 4.09
C ASN A 81 5.84 26.15 5.31
N CYS A 82 4.52 26.24 5.30
CA CYS A 82 3.67 25.69 6.36
C CYS A 82 3.34 24.20 6.20
N GLY A 83 3.94 23.51 5.23
CA GLY A 83 3.80 22.07 5.01
C GLY A 83 2.63 21.66 4.10
N HIS A 84 1.61 22.50 3.93
CA HIS A 84 0.47 22.20 3.05
C HIS A 84 0.89 22.13 1.57
N SER A 85 0.24 21.24 0.82
CA SER A 85 0.49 20.99 -0.60
C SER A 85 -0.74 21.27 -1.47
N TYR A 86 -0.51 21.75 -2.69
CA TYR A 86 -1.58 22.03 -3.66
C TYR A 86 -1.15 21.63 -5.07
N CYS A 87 -2.10 21.40 -5.97
CA CYS A 87 -1.83 21.22 -7.40
C CYS A 87 -1.05 22.43 -7.96
N ARG A 88 -0.12 22.17 -8.89
CA ARG A 88 0.59 23.25 -9.61
C ARG A 88 -0.36 24.29 -10.19
N ALA A 89 -1.47 23.87 -10.80
CA ALA A 89 -2.46 24.75 -11.39
C ALA A 89 -3.20 25.62 -10.35
N CYS A 90 -3.65 25.01 -9.24
CA CYS A 90 -4.34 25.73 -8.16
C CYS A 90 -3.42 26.76 -7.50
N ARG A 91 -2.14 26.44 -7.37
CA ARG A 91 -1.14 27.39 -6.88
C ARG A 91 -0.93 28.56 -7.84
N LEU A 92 -0.89 28.33 -9.15
CA LEU A 92 -0.77 29.43 -10.13
C LEU A 92 -1.94 30.40 -10.03
N ARG A 93 -3.14 29.87 -9.75
CA ARG A 93 -4.33 30.66 -9.46
C ARG A 93 -4.21 31.45 -8.16
N LEU A 94 -3.72 30.83 -7.06
CA LEU A 94 -3.47 31.52 -5.79
C LEU A 94 -2.52 32.72 -5.93
N LEU A 95 -1.50 32.59 -6.80
CA LEU A 95 -0.53 33.65 -7.04
C LEU A 95 -0.98 34.68 -8.09
N GLY A 96 -2.19 34.56 -8.65
CA GLY A 96 -2.68 35.44 -9.70
C GLY A 96 -1.91 35.35 -11.02
N LEU A 97 -1.12 34.28 -11.24
CA LEU A 97 -0.22 34.14 -12.40
C LEU A 97 -0.91 33.67 -13.68
N GLY A 98 -2.24 33.55 -13.67
CA GLY A 98 -3.05 33.07 -14.80
C GLY A 98 -3.99 34.11 -15.41
N SER A 99 -4.02 35.34 -14.89
CA SER A 99 -4.93 36.40 -15.35
C SER A 99 -4.12 37.59 -15.85
N SER A 100 -4.47 38.11 -17.03
CA SER A 100 -3.81 39.25 -17.70
C SER A 100 -3.85 40.58 -16.93
N SER A 101 -4.41 40.61 -15.71
CA SER A 101 -4.48 41.80 -14.87
C SER A 101 -3.19 41.95 -14.06
N ARG A 102 -2.28 42.80 -14.55
CA ARG A 102 -0.97 43.13 -13.96
C ARG A 102 -1.06 43.98 -12.67
N SER A 103 -2.12 43.84 -11.87
CA SER A 103 -2.39 44.73 -10.73
C SER A 103 -1.89 44.22 -9.38
N GLN A 104 -1.31 43.01 -9.29
CA GLN A 104 -0.66 42.51 -8.08
C GLN A 104 0.79 42.09 -8.36
N LEU A 105 1.58 43.03 -8.88
CA LEU A 105 3.04 42.94 -8.86
C LEU A 105 3.58 43.44 -7.52
N GLY A 106 2.95 43.01 -6.42
CA GLY A 106 3.42 43.27 -5.07
C GLY A 106 4.34 42.14 -4.64
N THR A 107 5.42 42.49 -3.94
CA THR A 107 6.23 41.64 -3.06
C THR A 107 5.37 41.06 -1.93
N GLY A 108 4.33 40.32 -2.31
CA GLY A 108 3.20 39.97 -1.46
C GLY A 108 3.48 38.68 -0.72
N THR A 109 3.44 38.78 0.60
CA THR A 109 3.21 37.64 1.47
C THR A 109 1.79 37.13 1.20
N PHE A 110 1.66 35.85 0.87
CA PHE A 110 0.39 35.16 0.62
C PHE A 110 -0.03 34.39 1.87
N SER A 111 -1.30 34.04 2.00
CA SER A 111 -1.81 33.24 3.12
C SER A 111 -2.24 31.85 2.65
N CYS A 112 -1.84 30.82 3.41
CA CYS A 112 -2.26 29.44 3.17
C CYS A 112 -3.79 29.31 3.26
N PRO A 113 -4.49 28.77 2.24
CA PRO A 113 -5.94 28.54 2.30
C PRO A 113 -6.42 27.70 3.48
N GLN A 114 -5.59 26.77 3.96
CA GLN A 114 -5.96 25.84 5.04
C GLN A 114 -5.68 26.40 6.44
N CYS A 115 -4.46 26.88 6.69
CA CYS A 115 -4.05 27.31 8.03
C CYS A 115 -3.77 28.82 8.16
N ARG A 116 -3.97 29.59 7.08
CA ARG A 116 -3.74 31.05 7.00
C ARG A 116 -2.29 31.50 7.25
N ALA A 117 -1.37 30.58 7.48
CA ALA A 117 0.05 30.88 7.67
C ALA A 117 0.62 31.68 6.48
N PRO A 118 1.42 32.72 6.75
CA PRO A 118 2.04 33.53 5.70
C PRO A 118 3.11 32.73 4.95
N PHE A 119 3.13 32.87 3.63
CA PHE A 119 4.14 32.27 2.77
C PHE A 119 4.54 33.22 1.65
N GLN A 120 5.75 33.03 1.11
CA GLN A 120 6.27 33.82 0.00
C GLN A 120 6.32 32.98 -1.26
N ARG A 121 6.31 33.63 -2.43
CA ARG A 121 6.46 32.92 -3.72
C ARG A 121 7.75 32.10 -3.81
N GLY A 122 8.83 32.54 -3.15
CA GLY A 122 10.11 31.83 -3.10
C GLY A 122 10.09 30.55 -2.25
N SER A 123 9.13 30.38 -1.34
CA SER A 123 9.06 29.19 -0.47
C SER A 123 8.42 27.98 -1.15
N LEU A 124 8.02 28.11 -2.41
CA LEU A 124 7.30 27.08 -3.17
C LEU A 124 8.27 26.01 -3.66
N ARG A 125 8.03 24.77 -3.22
CA ARG A 125 8.87 23.62 -3.56
C ARG A 125 8.04 22.51 -4.21
N PRO A 126 8.47 21.95 -5.35
CA PRO A 126 7.84 20.74 -5.88
C PRO A 126 7.98 19.61 -4.87
N ASN A 127 6.89 18.89 -4.61
CA ASN A 127 6.91 17.73 -3.74
C ASN A 127 6.90 16.46 -4.61
N GLN A 128 8.08 16.07 -5.09
CA GLN A 128 8.21 14.90 -5.97
C GLN A 128 7.79 13.61 -5.25
N GLN A 129 8.09 13.47 -3.96
CA GLN A 129 7.75 12.29 -3.15
C GLN A 129 6.24 12.12 -3.03
N LEU A 130 5.51 13.20 -2.68
CA LEU A 130 4.05 13.18 -2.66
C LEU A 130 3.47 12.91 -4.06
N GLY A 131 4.10 13.47 -5.11
CA GLY A 131 3.73 13.18 -6.50
C GLY A 131 3.83 11.68 -6.84
N SER A 132 4.93 11.03 -6.47
CA SER A 132 5.12 9.59 -6.68
C SER A 132 4.12 8.75 -5.89
N LEU A 133 3.83 9.13 -4.64
CA LEU A 133 2.81 8.44 -3.83
C LEU A 133 1.42 8.53 -4.47
N ILE A 134 1.04 9.71 -4.97
CA ILE A 134 -0.25 9.91 -5.64
C ILE A 134 -0.34 9.11 -6.94
N ALA A 135 0.76 8.98 -7.67
CA ALA A 135 0.82 8.13 -8.86
C ALA A 135 0.59 6.66 -8.49
N ALA A 136 1.29 6.15 -7.47
CA ALA A 136 1.10 4.78 -6.98
C ALA A 136 -0.33 4.51 -6.49
N LEU A 137 -0.97 5.48 -5.81
CA LEU A 137 -2.37 5.38 -5.40
C LEU A 137 -3.32 5.24 -6.62
N ARG A 138 -3.08 6.03 -7.67
CA ARG A 138 -3.86 5.96 -8.91
C ARG A 138 -3.66 4.63 -9.64
N GLU A 139 -2.43 4.11 -9.66
CA GLU A 139 -2.13 2.80 -10.25
C GLU A 139 -2.83 1.68 -9.49
N LEU A 140 -2.81 1.72 -8.15
CA LEU A 140 -3.52 0.77 -7.32
C LEU A 140 -5.04 0.82 -7.56
N GLU A 141 -5.64 2.01 -7.62
CA GLU A 141 -7.05 2.16 -7.99
C GLU A 141 -7.33 1.63 -9.39
N GLN A 142 -6.43 1.86 -10.35
CA GLN A 142 -6.61 1.42 -11.72
C GLN A 142 -6.46 -0.10 -11.85
N GLU A 143 -5.57 -0.75 -11.10
CA GLU A 143 -5.49 -2.22 -11.00
C GLU A 143 -6.76 -2.81 -10.37
N LEU A 144 -7.27 -2.19 -9.31
CA LEU A 144 -8.56 -2.59 -8.70
C LEU A 144 -9.76 -2.30 -9.60
N SER A 145 -9.63 -1.35 -10.53
CA SER A 145 -10.67 -0.98 -11.51
C SER A 145 -10.46 -1.62 -12.89
N ARG A 146 -9.36 -2.37 -13.10
CA ARG A 146 -8.97 -3.01 -14.38
C ARG A 146 -9.78 -4.26 -14.69
N GLN A 147 -11.04 -4.22 -14.29
CA GLN A 147 -11.99 -5.26 -14.60
C GLN A 147 -12.86 -4.83 -15.77
N GLU A 148 -13.31 -5.81 -16.54
CA GLU A 148 -13.90 -5.67 -17.88
C GLU A 148 -15.11 -4.74 -17.99
N HIS A 149 -15.61 -4.25 -16.85
CA HIS A 149 -16.78 -3.41 -16.76
C HIS A 149 -16.53 -2.03 -16.16
N GLY A 150 -15.30 -1.73 -15.69
CA GLY A 150 -14.94 -0.42 -15.13
C GLY A 150 -15.70 -0.02 -13.86
N GLU A 151 -16.37 -0.99 -13.23
CA GLU A 151 -17.19 -0.82 -12.04
C GLU A 151 -16.41 -1.23 -10.78
N ARG A 152 -16.77 -0.65 -9.64
CA ARG A 152 -16.10 -0.96 -8.37
C ARG A 152 -16.41 -2.40 -7.95
N LEU A 153 -15.37 -3.06 -7.46
CA LEU A 153 -15.39 -4.42 -6.98
C LEU A 153 -15.98 -4.54 -5.58
N HIS A 154 -17.24 -4.95 -5.52
CA HIS A 154 -17.95 -5.11 -4.25
C HIS A 154 -18.39 -6.54 -3.97
N LEU A 155 -18.28 -7.44 -4.95
CA LEU A 155 -18.72 -8.82 -4.84
C LEU A 155 -17.51 -9.75 -4.93
N PHE A 156 -17.55 -10.87 -4.20
CA PHE A 156 -16.57 -11.94 -4.24
C PHE A 156 -17.25 -13.21 -4.76
N CYS A 157 -16.78 -13.73 -5.89
CA CYS A 157 -17.21 -15.01 -6.44
C CYS A 157 -16.51 -16.14 -5.69
N LYS A 158 -17.26 -16.96 -4.94
CA LYS A 158 -16.70 -18.06 -4.14
C LYS A 158 -16.21 -19.22 -5.00
N ASP A 159 -16.85 -19.46 -6.14
CA ASP A 159 -16.50 -20.55 -7.04
C ASP A 159 -15.15 -20.33 -7.74
N GLU A 160 -14.87 -19.08 -8.12
CA GLU A 160 -13.65 -18.69 -8.84
C GLU A 160 -12.60 -18.00 -7.95
N GLY A 161 -12.94 -17.67 -6.71
CA GLY A 161 -12.03 -17.05 -5.76
C GLY A 161 -11.62 -15.62 -6.14
N GLN A 162 -12.44 -14.90 -6.91
CA GLN A 162 -12.10 -13.58 -7.44
C GLN A 162 -13.13 -12.50 -7.07
N LEU A 163 -12.65 -11.26 -6.97
CA LEU A 163 -13.52 -10.09 -6.86
C LEU A 163 -14.15 -9.80 -8.21
N ILE A 164 -15.47 -9.55 -8.20
CA ILE A 164 -16.28 -9.24 -9.36
C ILE A 164 -17.15 -7.99 -9.09
N CYS A 165 -17.58 -7.30 -10.15
CA CYS A 165 -18.55 -6.20 -10.03
C CYS A 165 -19.99 -6.71 -10.20
N TRP A 166 -20.99 -5.87 -9.92
CA TRP A 166 -22.40 -6.23 -10.10
C TRP A 166 -22.74 -6.61 -11.56
N ARG A 167 -22.02 -6.07 -12.55
CA ARG A 167 -22.19 -6.44 -13.96
C ARG A 167 -21.63 -7.83 -14.26
N CYS A 168 -20.52 -8.19 -13.62
CA CYS A 168 -19.92 -9.52 -13.74
C CYS A 168 -20.84 -10.60 -13.14
N GLU A 169 -21.56 -10.31 -12.06
CA GLU A 169 -22.54 -11.26 -11.47
C GLU A 169 -23.67 -11.63 -12.44
N HIS A 170 -24.07 -10.69 -13.31
CA HIS A 170 -25.06 -10.92 -14.35
C HIS A 170 -24.45 -11.39 -15.69
N ASP A 171 -23.13 -11.42 -15.81
CA ASP A 171 -22.43 -11.93 -16.99
C ASP A 171 -22.57 -13.45 -17.05
N PRO A 172 -22.73 -14.05 -18.25
CA PRO A 172 -22.78 -15.51 -18.40
C PRO A 172 -21.64 -16.25 -17.71
N ARG A 173 -20.47 -15.63 -17.55
CA ARG A 173 -19.28 -16.23 -16.92
C ARG A 173 -19.42 -16.49 -15.42
N HIS A 174 -20.23 -15.70 -14.70
CA HIS A 174 -20.49 -15.91 -13.27
C HIS A 174 -21.95 -16.21 -12.95
N LYS A 175 -22.76 -16.47 -13.98
CA LYS A 175 -24.19 -16.74 -13.82
C LYS A 175 -24.40 -18.02 -12.99
N GLY A 176 -24.94 -17.86 -11.79
CA GLY A 176 -25.22 -18.96 -10.87
C GLY A 176 -24.07 -19.31 -9.93
N HIS A 177 -22.96 -18.57 -9.96
CA HIS A 177 -21.91 -18.67 -8.97
C HIS A 177 -22.36 -18.03 -7.65
N ALA A 178 -21.85 -18.56 -6.53
CA ALA A 178 -22.10 -18.04 -5.21
C ALA A 178 -21.27 -16.78 -4.98
N THR A 179 -21.94 -15.64 -4.92
CA THR A 179 -21.33 -14.33 -4.66
C THR A 179 -21.51 -13.90 -3.20
N ALA A 180 -20.61 -13.06 -2.69
CA ALA A 180 -20.75 -12.42 -1.37
C ALA A 180 -20.26 -10.97 -1.42
N LEU A 181 -20.91 -10.07 -0.69
CA LEU A 181 -20.46 -8.68 -0.57
C LEU A 181 -19.20 -8.60 0.28
N VAL A 182 -18.21 -7.85 -0.19
CA VAL A 182 -16.89 -7.69 0.47
C VAL A 182 -16.99 -6.82 1.74
N GLU A 183 -18.09 -6.08 1.91
CA GLU A 183 -18.33 -5.22 3.09
C GLU A 183 -18.59 -6.01 4.39
N ASP A 184 -18.75 -7.33 4.34
CA ASP A 184 -19.04 -8.19 5.50
C ASP A 184 -17.81 -8.64 6.32
N THR A 185 -16.67 -7.97 6.21
CA THR A 185 -15.54 -8.14 7.15
C THR A 185 -15.39 -6.97 8.12
N ALA A 186 -16.52 -6.51 8.66
CA ALA A 186 -16.56 -5.87 9.96
C ALA A 186 -17.24 -6.86 10.95
N PRO A 187 -16.64 -7.20 12.10
CA PRO A 187 -17.32 -8.04 13.08
C PRO A 187 -18.65 -7.39 13.45
N ALA A 188 -19.74 -8.11 13.16
CA ALA A 188 -21.09 -7.68 13.43
C ALA A 188 -21.25 -7.40 14.92
N THR A 189 -21.25 -6.13 15.31
CA THR A 189 -21.82 -5.74 16.60
C THR A 189 -23.33 -5.80 16.43
N GLY A 190 -23.92 -6.77 17.13
CA GLY A 190 -25.26 -7.26 16.88
C GLY A 190 -26.34 -6.18 16.90
N LYS A 191 -27.21 -6.23 15.89
CA LYS A 191 -28.59 -5.78 16.02
C LYS A 191 -29.52 -6.82 15.40
N SER A 192 -30.41 -7.31 16.26
CA SER A 192 -31.42 -8.33 15.99
C SER A 192 -32.37 -7.97 14.84
N PRO A 193 -32.94 -8.97 14.16
CA PRO A 193 -33.81 -8.76 13.01
C PRO A 193 -35.18 -8.22 13.45
N ARG A 194 -35.63 -7.14 12.82
CA ARG A 194 -37.05 -6.75 12.86
C ARG A 194 -37.84 -7.71 11.99
N LYS A 195 -38.74 -8.46 12.61
CA LYS A 195 -39.79 -9.23 11.94
C LYS A 195 -40.95 -8.31 11.57
N ARG A 196 -41.47 -8.60 10.36
CA ARG A 196 -42.75 -8.22 9.75
C ARG A 196 -42.88 -6.80 9.21
#